data_AF-A0A4U5P691-F1
#
_entry.id   AF-A0A4U5P691-F1
#
_cell.length_a   1.000
_cell.length_b   1.000
_cell.length_c   1.000
_cell.angle_alpha   90.00
_cell.angle_beta   90.00
_cell.angle_gamma   90.00
#
_symmetry.space_group_name_H-M   'P 1'
#
loop_
_entity.id
_entity.type
_entity.pdbx_description
1 polymer ?
#
loop_
_entity_poly.entity_id
_entity_poly.type
_entity_poly.pdbx_seq_one_letter_code
_entity_poly.pdbx_strand_id
1 'polypeptide(L)'
;MEEESIREASKEVSREFKTLIDERDLDSLKQLQLLILGRLQDSNAVLSHFNENSENCFAEVSADFSRNTRLLKSMKSDLDYIFQKLRNMKAKILATYPDAFPDGSAKEVLDRRPDLEMP
;
A
#
# COMPACT_ATOMS: atom_id res chain seq x y z
N MET A 1 -8.34 45.94 66.09
CA MET A 1 -8.50 46.77 64.87
C MET A 1 -7.67 46.21 63.72
N GLU A 2 -6.37 45.96 63.90
CA GLU A 2 -5.52 45.34 62.86
C GLU A 2 -5.87 43.88 62.54
N GLU A 3 -6.18 43.03 63.52
CA GLU A 3 -6.60 41.65 63.23
C GLU A 3 -7.89 41.58 62.40
N GLU A 4 -8.81 42.51 62.64
CA GLU A 4 -10.10 42.55 61.96
C GLU A 4 -9.95 43.07 60.52
N SER A 5 -9.05 44.03 60.28
CA SER A 5 -8.71 44.49 58.93
C SER A 5 -8.00 43.42 58.11
N ILE A 6 -7.10 42.64 58.72
CA ILE A 6 -6.43 41.50 58.06
C ILE A 6 -7.46 40.43 57.69
N ARG A 7 -8.42 40.15 58.58
CA ARG A 7 -9.46 39.16 58.34
C ARG A 7 -10.40 39.58 57.20
N GLU A 8 -10.79 40.85 57.12
CA GLU A 8 -11.61 41.35 56.01
C GLU A 8 -10.83 41.39 54.68
N ALA A 9 -9.56 41.80 54.70
CA ALA A 9 -8.71 41.71 53.51
C ALA A 9 -8.55 40.27 53.00
N SER A 10 -8.40 39.30 53.92
CA SER A 10 -8.33 37.88 53.57
C SER A 10 -9.64 37.35 52.96
N LYS A 11 -10.80 37.78 53.46
CA LYS A 11 -12.10 37.43 52.88
C LYS A 11 -12.27 38.01 51.47
N GLU A 12 -11.87 39.25 51.26
CA GLU A 12 -11.95 39.90 49.96
C GLU A 12 -11.06 39.19 48.93
N VAL A 13 -9.80 38.91 49.29
CA VAL A 13 -8.88 38.13 48.45
C VAL A 13 -9.46 36.75 48.14
N SER A 14 -10.02 36.06 49.13
CA SER A 14 -10.64 34.74 48.90
C SER A 14 -11.87 34.81 47.99
N ARG A 15 -12.60 35.94 47.98
CA ARG A 15 -13.75 36.16 47.11
C ARG A 15 -13.31 36.37 45.67
N GLU A 16 -12.34 37.24 45.44
CA GLU A 16 -11.73 37.45 44.12
C GLU A 16 -11.06 36.17 43.59
N PHE A 17 -10.47 35.35 44.48
CA PHE A 17 -9.87 34.09 44.05
C PHE A 17 -10.91 33.09 43.53
N LYS A 18 -12.16 33.15 44.02
CA LYS A 18 -13.26 32.29 43.55
C LYS A 18 -13.86 32.76 42.23
N THR A 19 -13.67 34.01 41.84
CA THR A 19 -14.15 34.52 40.54
C THR A 19 -13.19 34.21 39.39
N LEU A 20 -11.94 33.84 39.70
CA LEU A 20 -10.93 33.47 38.71
C LEU A 20 -11.24 32.18 37.93
N ILE A 21 -12.12 31.32 38.47
CA ILE A 21 -12.49 30.05 37.84
C ILE A 21 -14.00 29.99 37.73
N ASP A 22 -14.53 29.95 36.50
CA ASP A 22 -15.93 29.63 36.26
C ASP A 22 -16.08 28.10 36.19
N GLU A 23 -16.80 27.52 37.14
CA GLU A 23 -17.04 26.08 37.24
C GLU A 23 -17.79 25.53 36.01
N ARG A 24 -18.66 26.34 35.37
CA ARG A 24 -19.43 25.94 34.19
C ARG A 24 -18.55 25.89 32.96
N ASP A 25 -17.59 26.80 32.84
CA ASP A 25 -16.59 26.76 31.78
C ASP A 25 -15.68 25.54 31.94
N LEU A 26 -15.28 25.21 33.18
CA LEU A 26 -14.49 24.00 33.47
C LEU A 26 -15.24 22.72 33.10
N ASP A 27 -16.53 22.64 33.47
CA ASP A 27 -17.38 21.51 33.10
C ASP A 27 -17.61 21.43 31.59
N SER A 28 -17.83 22.57 30.92
CA SER A 28 -17.97 22.64 29.46
C SER A 28 -16.69 22.17 28.76
N LEU A 29 -15.52 22.59 29.25
CA LEU A 29 -14.22 22.15 28.75
C LEU A 29 -14.05 20.64 28.91
N LYS A 30 -14.42 20.09 30.07
CA LYS A 30 -14.39 18.64 30.33
C LYS A 30 -15.30 17.87 29.37
N GLN A 31 -16.52 18.35 29.14
CA GLN A 31 -17.44 17.71 28.18
C GLN A 31 -16.89 17.75 26.76
N LEU A 32 -16.29 18.86 26.35
CA LEU A 32 -15.66 18.98 25.04
C LEU A 32 -14.47 18.01 24.90
N GLN A 33 -13.65 17.87 25.93
CA GLN A 33 -12.54 16.91 25.95
C GLN A 33 -13.03 15.46 25.84
N LEU A 34 -14.11 15.10 26.53
CA LEU A 34 -14.71 13.76 26.41
C LEU A 34 -15.26 13.51 25.01
N LEU A 35 -15.89 14.51 24.39
CA LEU A 35 -16.36 14.41 23.00
C LEU A 35 -15.19 14.23 22.02
N ILE A 36 -14.11 15.01 22.18
CA ILE A 36 -12.90 14.88 21.37
C ILE A 36 -12.30 13.47 21.54
N LEU A 37 -12.20 13.00 22.78
CA LEU A 37 -11.68 11.67 23.08
C LEU A 37 -12.51 10.58 22.39
N GLY A 38 -13.84 10.63 22.50
CA GLY A 38 -14.72 9.67 21.84
C GLY A 38 -14.54 9.66 20.33
N ARG A 39 -14.49 10.84 19.69
CA ARG A 39 -14.25 10.94 18.24
C ARG A 39 -12.90 10.39 17.81
N LEU A 40 -11.85 10.60 18.62
CA LEU A 40 -10.53 10.05 18.33
C LEU A 40 -10.52 8.52 18.48
N GLN A 41 -11.21 7.99 19.48
CA GLN A 41 -11.37 6.54 19.66
C GLN A 41 -12.13 5.91 18.49
N ASP A 42 -13.24 6.51 18.07
CA ASP A 42 -14.01 6.06 16.90
C ASP A 42 -13.17 6.07 15.62
N SER A 43 -12.44 7.16 15.38
CA SER A 43 -11.54 7.27 14.23
C SER A 43 -10.44 6.21 14.26
N ASN A 44 -9.88 5.93 15.44
CA ASN A 44 -8.83 4.93 15.57
C ASN A 44 -9.35 3.50 15.32
N ALA A 45 -10.59 3.21 15.73
CA ALA A 45 -11.24 1.94 15.44
C ALA A 45 -11.45 1.75 13.93
N VAL A 46 -11.94 2.78 13.23
CA VAL A 46 -12.11 2.76 11.77
C VAL A 46 -10.78 2.55 11.05
N LEU A 47 -9.73 3.27 11.46
CA LEU A 47 -8.39 3.13 10.88
C LEU A 47 -7.79 1.74 11.13
N SER A 48 -8.00 1.16 12.31
CA SER A 48 -7.53 -0.19 12.63
C SER A 48 -8.19 -1.23 11.73
N HIS A 49 -9.51 -1.16 11.57
CA HIS A 49 -10.25 -2.03 10.65
C HIS A 49 -9.82 -1.82 9.19
N PHE A 50 -9.60 -0.58 8.77
CA PHE A 50 -9.10 -0.29 7.42
C PHE A 50 -7.71 -0.90 7.20
N ASN A 51 -6.80 -0.77 8.15
CA ASN A 51 -5.46 -1.34 8.07
C ASN A 51 -5.53 -2.87 7.92
N GLU A 52 -6.26 -3.56 8.79
CA GLU A 52 -6.46 -5.02 8.72
C GLU A 52 -7.06 -5.46 7.37
N ASN A 53 -8.11 -4.77 6.91
CA ASN A 53 -8.73 -5.07 5.62
C ASN A 53 -7.76 -4.82 4.44
N SER A 54 -7.01 -3.72 4.47
CA SER A 54 -6.04 -3.39 3.42
C SER A 54 -4.89 -4.40 3.36
N GLU A 55 -4.42 -4.88 4.51
CA GLU A 55 -3.39 -5.91 4.61
C GLU A 55 -3.88 -7.24 4.03
N ASN A 56 -5.10 -7.66 4.40
CA ASN A 56 -5.71 -8.89 3.86
C ASN A 56 -5.89 -8.83 2.34
N CYS A 57 -6.42 -7.71 1.83
CA CYS A 57 -6.58 -7.49 0.38
C CYS A 57 -5.23 -7.52 -0.35
N PHE A 58 -4.20 -6.87 0.22
CA PHE A 58 -2.86 -6.91 -0.34
C PHE A 58 -2.27 -8.33 -0.33
N ALA A 59 -2.42 -9.08 0.75
CA ALA A 59 -1.92 -10.44 0.86
C ALA A 59 -2.54 -11.36 -0.21
N GLU A 60 -3.85 -11.25 -0.45
CA GLU A 60 -4.55 -12.01 -1.49
C GLU A 60 -4.02 -11.68 -2.89
N VAL A 61 -3.98 -10.40 -3.25
CA VAL A 61 -3.57 -9.96 -4.59
C VAL A 61 -2.08 -10.21 -4.85
N SER A 62 -1.22 -10.01 -3.84
CA SER A 62 0.23 -10.20 -3.97
C SER A 62 0.62 -11.66 -4.18
N ALA A 63 -0.10 -12.60 -3.54
CA ALA A 63 0.08 -14.03 -3.75
C ALA A 63 -0.29 -14.44 -5.18
N ASP A 64 -1.42 -13.95 -5.69
CA ASP A 64 -1.86 -14.19 -7.06
C ASP A 64 -0.89 -13.61 -8.09
N PHE A 65 -0.43 -12.37 -7.88
CA PHE A 65 0.56 -11.75 -8.76
C PHE A 65 1.87 -12.55 -8.79
N SER A 66 2.33 -13.01 -7.64
CA SER A 66 3.53 -13.85 -7.52
C SER A 66 3.36 -15.18 -8.27
N ARG A 67 2.19 -15.84 -8.12
CA ARG A 67 1.87 -17.09 -8.84
C ARG A 67 1.85 -16.87 -10.35
N ASN A 68 1.13 -15.84 -10.81
CA ASN A 68 0.97 -15.53 -12.23
C ASN A 68 2.32 -15.13 -12.86
N THR A 69 3.15 -14.37 -12.14
CA THR A 69 4.50 -14.03 -12.60
C THR A 69 5.39 -15.27 -12.79
N ARG A 70 5.33 -16.24 -11.86
CA ARG A 70 6.06 -17.52 -11.99
C ARG A 70 5.57 -18.32 -13.20
N LEU A 71 4.25 -18.38 -13.41
CA LEU A 71 3.66 -19.07 -14.56
C LEU A 71 4.12 -18.44 -15.88
N LEU A 72 4.05 -17.12 -16.00
CA LEU A 72 4.50 -16.40 -17.21
C LEU A 72 5.99 -16.63 -17.50
N LYS A 73 6.84 -16.66 -16.45
CA LYS A 73 8.26 -16.99 -16.61
C LYS A 73 8.45 -18.42 -17.14
N SER A 74 7.71 -19.39 -16.60
CA SER A 74 7.74 -20.78 -17.11
C SER A 74 7.32 -20.85 -18.56
N MET A 75 6.19 -20.22 -18.91
CA MET A 75 5.68 -20.20 -20.28
C MET A 75 6.68 -19.56 -21.25
N LYS A 76 7.36 -18.48 -20.84
CA LYS A 76 8.44 -17.87 -21.62
C LYS A 76 9.56 -18.89 -21.88
N SER A 77 10.06 -19.57 -20.85
CA SER A 77 11.11 -20.58 -20.99
C SER A 77 10.70 -21.72 -21.92
N ASP A 78 9.45 -22.18 -21.81
CA ASP A 78 8.91 -23.23 -22.69
C ASP A 78 8.86 -22.76 -24.15
N LEU A 79 8.41 -21.53 -24.41
CA LEU A 79 8.42 -20.94 -25.75
C LEU A 79 9.84 -20.80 -26.31
N ASP A 80 10.79 -20.32 -25.50
CA ASP A 80 12.19 -20.19 -25.91
C ASP A 80 12.78 -21.56 -26.29
N TYR A 81 12.47 -22.61 -25.52
CA TYR A 81 12.87 -23.97 -25.84
C TYR A 81 12.23 -24.49 -27.15
N ILE A 82 10.93 -24.28 -27.35
CA ILE A 82 10.21 -24.66 -28.57
C ILE A 82 10.83 -23.97 -29.78
N PHE A 83 11.06 -22.66 -29.72
CA PHE A 83 11.67 -21.91 -30.82
C PHE A 83 13.10 -22.40 -31.11
N GLN A 84 13.90 -22.68 -30.08
CA GLN A 84 15.23 -23.24 -30.28
C GLN A 84 15.17 -24.61 -30.98
N LYS A 85 14.24 -25.48 -30.59
CA LYS A 85 14.03 -26.78 -31.26
C LYS A 85 13.60 -26.61 -32.71
N LEU A 86 12.68 -25.69 -33.00
CA LEU A 86 12.24 -25.39 -34.36
C LEU A 86 13.40 -24.90 -35.24
N ARG A 87 14.21 -23.96 -34.75
CA ARG A 87 15.42 -23.48 -35.46
C ARG A 87 16.40 -24.61 -35.73
N ASN A 88 16.67 -25.45 -34.73
CA ASN A 88 17.56 -26.60 -34.87
C ASN A 88 17.04 -27.63 -35.89
N MET A 89 15.74 -27.93 -35.88
CA MET A 89 15.14 -28.83 -36.86
C MET A 89 15.20 -28.26 -38.27
N LYS A 90 14.87 -26.97 -38.45
CA LYS A 90 14.98 -26.27 -39.73
C LYS A 90 16.41 -26.32 -40.28
N ALA A 91 17.41 -26.04 -39.44
CA ALA A 91 18.82 -26.09 -39.83
C ALA A 91 19.26 -27.49 -40.28
N LYS A 92 18.83 -28.55 -39.57
CA LYS A 92 19.10 -29.94 -39.96
C LYS A 92 18.45 -30.32 -41.29
N ILE A 93 17.20 -29.91 -41.51
CA ILE A 93 16.50 -30.18 -42.77
C ILE A 93 17.22 -29.48 -43.91
N LEU A 94 17.57 -28.19 -43.77
CA LEU A 94 18.28 -27.43 -44.79
C LEU A 94 19.66 -28.04 -45.13
N ALA A 95 20.37 -28.54 -44.11
CA ALA A 95 21.66 -29.21 -44.31
C ALA A 95 21.53 -30.56 -45.06
N THR A 96 20.41 -31.27 -44.89
CA THR A 96 20.18 -32.59 -45.51
C THR A 96 19.51 -32.46 -46.89
N TYR A 97 18.64 -31.46 -47.04
CA TYR A 97 17.84 -31.19 -48.23
C TYR A 97 17.87 -29.68 -48.51
N PRO A 98 18.89 -29.19 -49.24
CA PRO A 98 19.06 -27.76 -49.52
C PRO A 98 17.86 -27.14 -50.23
N ASP A 99 17.17 -27.96 -51.03
CA ASP A 99 16.04 -27.55 -51.87
C ASP A 99 14.70 -27.55 -51.10
N ALA A 100 14.69 -27.96 -49.83
CA ALA A 100 13.48 -28.12 -49.03
C ALA A 100 12.78 -26.79 -48.68
N PHE A 101 13.48 -25.65 -48.80
CA PHE A 101 12.95 -24.33 -48.53
C PHE A 101 13.23 -23.39 -49.72
N PRO A 102 12.42 -23.44 -50.81
CA PRO A 102 12.61 -22.57 -51.96
C PRO A 102 12.47 -21.09 -51.57
N ASP A 103 13.36 -20.26 -52.14
CA ASP A 103 13.69 -18.85 -51.77
C ASP A 103 12.51 -17.83 -51.75
N GLY A 104 11.29 -18.26 -52.06
CA GLY A 104 10.07 -17.44 -51.97
C GLY A 104 9.29 -17.58 -50.65
N SER A 105 9.55 -18.60 -49.82
CA SER A 105 8.75 -18.90 -48.62
C SER A 105 9.45 -18.54 -47.28
N ALA A 106 10.75 -18.24 -47.32
CA ALA A 106 11.58 -18.03 -46.12
C ALA A 106 11.64 -16.57 -45.64
N LYS A 107 11.05 -15.61 -46.37
CA LYS A 107 11.28 -14.17 -46.15
C LYS A 107 10.39 -13.48 -45.10
N GLU A 108 9.39 -14.12 -44.49
CA GLU A 108 8.43 -13.40 -43.63
C GLU A 108 8.16 -13.95 -42.22
N VAL A 109 9.08 -14.74 -41.66
CA VAL A 109 9.06 -14.95 -40.19
C VAL A 109 10.40 -14.52 -39.60
N LEU A 110 10.70 -13.24 -39.77
CA LEU A 110 11.71 -12.58 -38.94
C LEU A 110 11.15 -12.58 -37.51
N ASP A 111 11.86 -13.19 -36.56
CA ASP A 111 11.54 -13.14 -35.14
C ASP A 111 11.58 -11.67 -34.69
N ARG A 112 10.44 -10.97 -34.75
CA ARG A 112 10.31 -9.54 -34.41
C ARG A 112 10.24 -9.30 -32.90
N ARG A 113 10.52 -10.31 -32.07
CA ARG A 113 10.54 -10.13 -30.63
C ARG A 113 11.72 -9.19 -30.29
N PRO A 114 11.52 -8.17 -29.44
CA PRO A 114 12.61 -7.36 -28.92
C PRO A 114 13.62 -8.28 -28.24
N ASP A 115 14.91 -8.06 -28.48
CA ASP A 115 15.96 -8.75 -27.75
C ASP A 115 15.94 -8.27 -26.29
N LEU A 116 15.46 -9.13 -25.39
CA LEU A 116 15.35 -8.87 -23.96
C LEU A 116 16.60 -9.34 -23.19
N GLU A 117 17.67 -9.76 -23.88
CA GLU A 117 18.95 -10.14 -23.25
C GLU A 117 19.93 -8.97 -23.06
N MET A 118 19.56 -7.74 -23.45
CA MET A 118 20.35 -6.56 -23.09
C MET A 118 19.96 -6.04 -21.69
N PRO A 119 20.95 -5.79 -20.80
CA PRO A 119 20.71 -5.33 -19.43
C PRO A 119 20.07 -3.93 -19.35
#